data_AF-A0A962QBR7-F1
#
_entry.id   AF-A0A962QBR7-F1
#
_cell.length_a   1.000
_cell.length_b   1.000
_cell.length_c   1.000
_cell.angle_alpha   90.00
_cell.angle_beta   90.00
_cell.angle_gamma   90.00
#
_symmetry.space_group_name_H-M   'P 1'
#
loop_
_entity.id
_entity.type
_entity.pdbx_description
1 polymer ?
#
loop_
_entity_poly.entity_id
_entity_poly.type
_entity_poly.pdbx_seq_one_letter_code
_entity_poly.pdbx_strand_id
1 'polypeptide(L)'
;MTYSVHFRKKVLSVKEMEGLSFTAVSKKFNIGRNTIFSWTKKLQPQKYRDKKAIKIDPIKLAQDVVEYSDAYQYERAERLGVSRSGIQRALRKLNITYKKSFTTPEGKRRRKIRISG
;
A
#
# COMPACT_ATOMS: atom_id res chain seq x y z
N MET A 1 20.40 -1.70 0.18
CA MET A 1 20.39 -0.34 -0.40
C MET A 1 19.64 -0.32 -1.71
N THR A 2 18.88 0.74 -2.00
CA THR A 2 18.13 0.88 -3.25
C THR A 2 18.86 1.83 -4.18
N TYR A 3 19.37 1.32 -5.29
CA TYR A 3 19.99 2.16 -6.33
C TYR A 3 18.96 3.08 -6.98
N SER A 4 19.35 4.34 -7.24
CA SER A 4 18.52 5.34 -7.90
C SER A 4 18.23 4.94 -9.35
N VAL A 5 17.08 5.39 -9.88
CA VAL A 5 16.68 5.08 -11.27
C VAL A 5 17.72 5.61 -12.27
N HIS A 6 18.26 6.81 -12.01
CA HIS A 6 19.28 7.41 -12.87
C HIS A 6 20.53 6.56 -12.95
N PHE A 7 21.01 6.05 -11.81
CA PHE A 7 22.17 5.16 -11.77
C PHE A 7 21.91 3.85 -12.52
N ARG A 8 20.74 3.24 -12.33
CA ARG A 8 20.35 2.02 -13.06
C ARG A 8 20.36 2.23 -14.57
N LYS A 9 19.80 3.36 -15.03
CA LYS A 9 19.83 3.74 -16.46
C LYS A 9 21.26 3.86 -16.96
N LYS A 10 22.12 4.58 -16.23
CA LYS A 10 23.52 4.76 -16.61
C LYS A 10 24.26 3.42 -16.76
N VAL A 11 24.08 2.49 -15.82
CA VAL A 11 24.72 1.17 -15.88
C VAL A 11 24.24 0.36 -17.09
N LEU A 12 22.94 0.42 -17.40
CA LEU A 12 22.39 -0.26 -18.58
C LEU A 12 22.86 0.38 -19.89
N SER A 13 22.89 1.71 -19.97
CA SER A 13 23.43 2.42 -21.14
C SER A 13 24.89 2.10 -21.38
N VAL A 14 25.73 2.05 -20.34
CA VAL A 14 27.14 1.66 -20.47
C VAL A 14 27.27 0.22 -20.98
N LYS A 15 26.43 -0.70 -20.48
CA LYS A 15 26.40 -2.08 -20.98
C LYS A 15 26.09 -2.13 -22.48
N GLU A 16 25.09 -1.37 -22.94
CA GLU A 16 24.66 -1.36 -24.34
C GLU A 16 25.70 -0.72 -25.26
N MET A 17 26.25 0.44 -24.86
CA MET A 17 27.27 1.15 -25.64
C MET A 17 28.57 0.34 -25.79
N GLU A 18 29.00 -0.33 -24.73
CA GLU A 18 30.25 -1.10 -24.73
C GLU A 18 30.05 -2.58 -25.13
N GLY A 19 28.82 -3.02 -25.43
CA GLY A 19 28.52 -4.40 -25.80
C GLY A 19 28.84 -5.43 -24.70
N LEU A 20 28.88 -5.02 -23.43
CA LEU A 20 29.39 -5.86 -22.34
C LEU A 20 28.40 -6.94 -21.88
N SER A 21 28.96 -8.04 -21.38
CA SER A 21 28.21 -9.07 -20.65
C SER A 21 27.85 -8.61 -19.24
N PHE A 22 26.80 -9.20 -18.64
CA PHE A 22 26.39 -8.87 -17.28
C PHE A 22 27.48 -9.12 -16.22
N THR A 23 28.36 -10.10 -16.45
CA THR A 23 29.49 -10.40 -15.56
C THR A 23 30.56 -9.32 -15.64
N ALA A 24 30.86 -8.81 -16.84
CA ALA A 24 31.81 -7.71 -17.02
C ALA A 24 31.30 -6.41 -16.36
N VAL A 25 30.03 -6.06 -16.59
CA VAL A 25 29.38 -4.89 -15.96
C VAL A 25 29.33 -5.05 -14.43
N SER A 26 29.04 -6.25 -13.93
CA SER A 26 29.04 -6.56 -12.50
C SER A 26 30.39 -6.27 -11.86
N LYS A 27 31.49 -6.72 -12.49
CA LYS A 27 32.85 -6.43 -12.03
C LYS A 27 33.18 -4.94 -12.10
N LYS A 28 32.84 -4.28 -13.22
CA LYS A 28 33.13 -2.86 -13.46
C LYS A 28 32.48 -1.93 -12.43
N PHE A 29 31.22 -2.20 -12.07
CA PHE A 29 30.48 -1.36 -11.13
C PHE A 29 30.41 -1.93 -9.71
N ASN A 30 31.03 -3.10 -9.47
CA ASN A 30 30.95 -3.85 -8.21
C ASN A 30 29.50 -4.10 -7.73
N ILE A 31 28.62 -4.47 -8.65
CA ILE A 31 27.20 -4.74 -8.38
C ILE A 31 26.94 -6.21 -8.70
N GLY A 32 26.12 -6.89 -7.90
CA GLY A 32 25.73 -8.27 -8.17
C GLY A 32 25.11 -8.44 -9.57
N ARG A 33 25.56 -9.45 -10.31
CA ARG A 33 25.04 -9.81 -11.66
C ARG A 33 23.51 -9.85 -11.71
N ASN A 34 22.88 -10.49 -10.73
CA ASN A 34 21.42 -10.63 -10.66
C ASN A 34 20.71 -9.29 -10.46
N THR A 35 21.35 -8.33 -9.79
CA THR A 35 20.80 -7.00 -9.58
C THR A 35 20.73 -6.24 -10.91
N ILE A 36 21.80 -6.27 -11.71
CA ILE A 36 21.83 -5.64 -13.04
C ILE A 36 20.81 -6.30 -13.96
N PHE A 37 20.74 -7.64 -13.94
CA PHE A 37 19.73 -8.38 -14.69
C PHE A 37 18.29 -8.07 -14.24
N SER A 38 18.07 -7.81 -12.95
CA SER A 38 16.74 -7.40 -12.47
C SER A 38 16.34 -6.02 -13.01
N TRP A 39 17.30 -5.12 -13.26
CA TRP A 39 17.02 -3.79 -13.80
C TRP A 39 16.57 -3.80 -15.25
N THR A 40 16.98 -4.78 -16.05
CA THR A 40 16.46 -4.93 -17.43
C THR A 40 14.99 -5.32 -17.43
N LYS A 41 14.55 -6.12 -16.45
CA LYS A 41 13.13 -6.47 -16.26
C LYS A 41 12.33 -5.34 -15.64
N LYS A 42 12.87 -4.70 -14.60
CA LYS A 42 12.20 -3.64 -13.85
C LYS A 42 13.20 -2.58 -13.42
N LEU A 43 13.19 -1.47 -14.15
CA LEU A 43 14.06 -0.34 -13.86
C LEU A 43 13.66 0.37 -12.55
N GLN A 44 12.36 0.53 -12.33
CA GLN A 44 11.85 1.27 -11.18
C GLN A 44 12.01 0.46 -9.88
N PRO A 45 12.60 1.05 -8.82
CA PRO A 45 12.65 0.40 -7.52
C PRO A 45 11.24 0.15 -6.99
N GLN A 46 11.03 -1.04 -6.43
CA GLN A 46 9.81 -1.30 -5.68
C GLN A 46 9.88 -0.56 -4.35
N LYS A 47 9.06 0.49 -4.21
CA LYS A 47 8.99 1.32 -2.99
C LYS A 47 8.23 0.62 -1.86
N TYR A 48 7.16 -0.08 -2.21
CA TYR A 48 6.27 -0.72 -1.25
C TYR A 48 6.10 -2.19 -1.56
N ARG A 49 5.98 -2.99 -0.50
CA ARG A 49 5.61 -4.40 -0.64
C ARG A 49 4.12 -4.49 -0.87
N ASP A 50 3.74 -5.10 -1.98
CA ASP A 50 2.34 -5.48 -2.20
C ASP A 50 2.02 -6.67 -1.30
N LYS A 51 1.24 -6.43 -0.24
CA LYS A 51 0.77 -7.45 0.70
C LYS A 51 -0.72 -7.26 0.91
N LYS A 52 -1.48 -8.32 0.66
CA LYS A 52 -2.89 -8.41 1.03
C LYS A 52 -3.05 -8.36 2.56
N ALA A 53 -4.22 -7.91 3.01
CA ALA A 53 -4.59 -8.00 4.41
C ALA A 53 -4.78 -9.48 4.80
N ILE A 54 -4.18 -9.91 5.92
CA ILE A 54 -4.20 -11.31 6.36
C ILE A 54 -5.43 -11.60 7.24
N LYS A 55 -5.81 -10.64 8.12
CA LYS A 55 -6.83 -10.87 9.16
C LYS A 55 -8.21 -10.28 8.87
N ILE A 56 -8.30 -9.28 7.99
CA ILE A 56 -9.54 -8.55 7.73
C ILE A 56 -9.83 -8.66 6.24
N ASP A 57 -10.96 -9.29 5.92
CA ASP A 57 -11.49 -9.31 4.56
C ASP A 57 -12.09 -7.93 4.23
N PRO A 58 -11.55 -7.21 3.23
CA PRO A 58 -12.03 -5.89 2.86
C PRO A 58 -13.50 -5.90 2.40
N ILE A 59 -13.99 -7.00 1.82
CA ILE A 59 -15.36 -7.11 1.32
C ILE A 59 -16.32 -7.19 2.52
N LYS A 60 -16.03 -8.06 3.49
CA LYS A 60 -16.84 -8.20 4.72
C LYS A 60 -16.87 -6.90 5.51
N LEU A 61 -15.74 -6.20 5.63
CA LEU A 61 -15.71 -4.91 6.29
C LEU A 61 -16.52 -3.85 5.54
N ALA A 62 -16.50 -3.83 4.21
CA ALA A 62 -17.30 -2.90 3.43
C ALA A 62 -18.80 -3.16 3.59
N GLN A 63 -19.23 -4.43 3.58
CA GLN A 63 -20.61 -4.83 3.85
C GLN A 63 -21.06 -4.39 5.26
N ASP A 64 -20.23 -4.64 6.27
CA ASP A 64 -20.45 -4.22 7.65
C ASP A 64 -20.62 -2.70 7.80
N VAL A 65 -19.88 -1.93 7.01
CA VAL A 65 -19.96 -0.46 6.96
C VAL A 65 -21.27 0.01 6.34
N VAL A 66 -21.78 -0.68 5.33
CA VAL A 66 -23.07 -0.35 4.70
C VAL A 66 -24.22 -0.70 5.62
N GLU A 67 -24.23 -1.92 6.17
CA GLU A 67 -25.32 -2.41 7.01
C GLU A 67 -25.42 -1.66 8.34
N TYR A 68 -24.27 -1.38 8.97
CA TYR A 68 -24.20 -0.72 10.26
C TYR A 68 -23.43 0.59 10.16
N SER A 69 -23.94 1.54 9.39
CA SER A 69 -23.24 2.81 9.13
C SER A 69 -22.84 3.57 10.42
N ASP A 70 -23.70 3.59 11.43
CA ASP A 70 -23.44 4.32 12.67
C ASP A 70 -22.61 3.53 13.71
N ALA A 71 -22.24 2.28 13.43
CA ALA A 71 -21.54 1.43 14.40
C ALA A 71 -20.11 1.92 14.69
N TYR A 72 -19.76 1.87 15.97
CA TYR A 72 -18.42 2.18 16.47
C TYR A 72 -17.40 1.12 16.08
N GLN A 73 -16.13 1.50 16.04
CA GLN A 73 -15.04 0.59 15.66
C GLN A 73 -14.92 -0.63 16.59
N TYR A 74 -15.31 -0.53 17.87
CA TYR A 74 -15.29 -1.67 18.79
C TYR A 74 -16.44 -2.65 18.51
N GLU A 75 -17.64 -2.17 18.17
CA GLU A 75 -18.79 -3.00 17.78
C GLU A 75 -18.53 -3.76 16.48
N ARG A 76 -17.86 -3.11 15.52
CA ARG A 76 -17.39 -3.75 14.28
C ARG A 76 -16.33 -4.83 14.56
N ALA A 77 -15.46 -4.56 15.52
CA ALA A 77 -14.41 -5.47 15.94
C ALA A 77 -14.97 -6.74 16.58
N GLU A 78 -15.98 -6.61 17.45
CA GLU A 78 -16.68 -7.76 18.05
C GLU A 78 -17.38 -8.60 16.98
N ARG A 79 -18.13 -7.97 16.06
CA ARG A 79 -18.85 -8.69 14.98
C ARG A 79 -17.92 -9.40 14.00
N LEU A 80 -16.76 -8.81 13.71
CA LEU A 80 -15.77 -9.37 12.78
C LEU A 80 -14.69 -10.22 13.47
N GLY A 81 -14.72 -10.37 14.80
CA GLY A 81 -13.74 -11.15 15.56
C GLY A 81 -12.30 -10.61 15.49
N VAL A 82 -12.14 -9.29 15.37
CA VAL A 82 -10.82 -8.65 15.19
C VAL A 82 -10.61 -7.52 16.20
N SER A 83 -9.35 -7.09 16.38
CA SER A 83 -9.05 -5.93 17.24
C SER A 83 -9.62 -4.63 16.67
N ARG A 84 -10.08 -3.73 17.55
CA ARG A 84 -10.49 -2.35 17.21
C ARG A 84 -9.44 -1.60 16.37
N SER A 85 -8.15 -1.69 16.72
CA SER A 85 -7.06 -1.04 15.98
C SER A 85 -6.90 -1.62 14.56
N GLY A 86 -7.18 -2.91 14.39
CA GLY A 86 -7.28 -3.57 13.09
C GLY A 86 -8.37 -2.95 12.21
N ILE A 87 -9.59 -2.78 12.75
CA ILE A 87 -10.70 -2.10 12.07
C ILE A 87 -10.31 -0.68 11.66
N GLN A 88 -9.74 0.11 12.58
CA GLN A 88 -9.30 1.48 12.26
C GLN A 88 -8.33 1.53 11.07
N ARG A 89 -7.33 0.63 11.05
CA ARG A 89 -6.37 0.55 9.94
C ARG A 89 -7.02 0.08 8.64
N ALA A 90 -7.96 -0.86 8.72
CA ALA A 90 -8.67 -1.38 7.56
C ALA A 90 -9.61 -0.34 6.94
N LEU A 91 -10.36 0.42 7.74
CA LEU A 91 -11.18 1.54 7.28
C LEU A 91 -10.35 2.61 6.56
N ARG A 92 -9.17 2.95 7.11
CA ARG A 92 -8.23 3.87 6.45
C ARG A 92 -7.73 3.36 5.10
N LYS A 93 -7.51 2.04 4.95
CA LYS A 93 -7.11 1.45 3.67
C LYS A 93 -8.22 1.49 2.62
N LEU A 94 -9.47 1.41 3.05
CA LEU A 94 -10.65 1.54 2.20
C LEU A 94 -11.03 3.01 1.93
N ASN A 95 -10.24 3.98 2.40
CA ASN A 95 -10.53 5.41 2.36
C ASN A 95 -11.92 5.79 2.96
N ILE A 96 -12.44 4.96 3.87
CA ILE A 96 -13.71 5.22 4.54
C ILE A 96 -13.43 6.18 5.68
N THR A 97 -14.00 7.39 5.58
CA THR A 97 -13.83 8.44 6.58
C THR A 97 -15.16 8.98 7.06
N TYR A 98 -15.20 9.33 8.34
CA TYR A 98 -16.36 9.91 8.99
C TYR A 98 -16.13 11.42 9.19
N LYS A 99 -16.96 12.28 8.59
CA LYS A 99 -16.86 13.73 8.78
C LYS A 99 -17.64 14.16 10.02
N LYS A 100 -16.99 14.89 10.93
CA LYS A 100 -17.69 15.57 12.03
C LYS A 100 -18.55 16.70 11.45
N SER A 101 -19.85 16.70 11.74
CA SER A 101 -20.73 17.86 11.54
C SER A 101 -20.64 18.76 12.77
N PHE A 102 -20.38 20.06 12.56
CA PHE A 102 -20.28 21.07 13.63
C PHE A 102 -21.63 21.67 14.04
N THR A 103 -22.72 21.28 13.38
CA THR A 103 -24.08 21.57 13.86
C THR A 103 -24.30 20.80 15.16
N THR A 104 -24.34 21.52 16.28
CA THR A 104 -24.62 21.00 17.62
C THR A 104 -26.00 20.34 17.61
N PRO A 105 -26.11 19.01 17.69
CA PRO A 105 -27.39 18.38 17.90
C PRO A 105 -27.55 18.24 19.41
N GLU A 106 -28.59 18.82 19.98
CA GLU A 106 -29.14 18.30 21.24
C GLU A 106 -29.32 16.78 21.08
N GLY A 107 -28.45 16.01 21.74
CA GLY A 107 -28.62 14.59 22.00
C GLY A 107 -28.83 13.61 20.83
N LYS A 108 -28.62 13.94 19.53
CA LYS A 108 -28.92 13.01 18.43
C LYS A 108 -27.77 12.71 17.44
N ARG A 109 -27.81 11.45 16.98
CA ARG A 109 -26.79 10.66 16.25
C ARG A 109 -26.07 11.39 15.11
N ARG A 110 -24.76 11.15 15.06
CA ARG A 110 -23.80 11.64 14.07
C ARG A 110 -24.08 10.96 12.71
N ARG A 111 -24.35 11.72 11.63
CA ARG A 111 -24.64 11.19 10.28
C ARG A 111 -23.62 11.53 9.19
N LYS A 112 -23.46 10.54 8.30
CA LYS A 112 -22.93 10.52 6.90
C LYS A 112 -21.51 9.98 6.70
N ILE A 113 -21.43 8.70 6.32
CA ILE A 113 -20.23 8.04 5.79
C ILE A 113 -19.92 8.55 4.39
N ARG A 114 -18.65 8.81 4.10
CA ARG A 114 -18.15 8.96 2.73
C ARG A 114 -17.31 7.75 2.35
N ILE A 115 -17.67 7.13 1.23
CA ILE A 115 -16.88 6.14 0.53
C ILE A 115 -16.30 6.88 -0.67
N SER A 116 -15.01 7.20 -0.66
CA SER A 116 -14.33 7.73 -1.85
C SER A 116 -13.87 6.54 -2.69
N GLY A 117 -14.44 6.40 -3.89
CA GLY A 117 -13.98 5.46 -4.92
C GLY A 117 -12.67 5.90 -5.56
#